data_AF-M3FWY4-F1
#
_entry.id   AF-M3FWY4-F1
#
_cell.length_a   1.000
_cell.length_b   1.000
_cell.length_c   1.000
_cell.angle_alpha   90.00
_cell.angle_beta   90.00
_cell.angle_gamma   90.00
#
_symmetry.space_group_name_H-M   'P 1'
#
loop_
_entity.id
_entity.type
_entity.pdbx_description
1 polymer ?
#
loop_
_entity_poly.entity_id
_entity_poly.type
_entity_poly.pdbx_seq_one_letter_code
_entity_poly.pdbx_strand_id
1 'polypeptide(L)'
;MLGHRERTRLVGYLYPIVEPYKQLEDWDKVIYLLKKILEHEASSNKARNELIRAYKAKYVNHSLLEDFLKMSEIGNNRKPIKVCIANFERNIVFDTNNYVLHRNWGVGKITSISPNGDSIFVDFKDKKDHKLSIQMAITSLKPLKRDHIWVKYYENKDEITELFKNNIPDFLKNS
;
A
#
# COMPACT_ATOMS: atom_id res chain seq x y z
N MET A 1 14.34 26.63 -4.01
CA MET A 1 14.83 25.26 -4.33
C MET A 1 16.20 25.12 -3.67
N LEU A 2 16.41 24.13 -2.78
CA LEU A 2 17.69 23.98 -2.05
C LEU A 2 18.86 23.82 -3.02
N GLY A 3 20.02 24.40 -2.72
CA GLY A 3 21.26 24.22 -3.46
C GLY A 3 21.79 22.78 -3.38
N HIS A 4 22.64 22.37 -4.32
CA HIS A 4 23.18 21.00 -4.35
C HIS A 4 23.91 20.63 -3.04
N ARG A 5 24.73 21.53 -2.51
CA ARG A 5 25.44 21.36 -1.23
C ARG A 5 24.49 21.19 -0.04
N GLU A 6 23.38 21.93 -0.03
CA GLU A 6 22.38 21.85 1.04
C GLU A 6 21.63 20.52 0.99
N ARG A 7 21.30 20.02 -0.22
CA ARG A 7 20.69 18.69 -0.39
C ARG A 7 21.60 17.58 0.11
N THR A 8 22.89 17.62 -0.21
CA THR A 8 23.86 16.63 0.28
C THR A 8 24.00 16.67 1.80
N ARG A 9 24.04 17.86 2.42
CA ARG A 9 24.07 17.99 3.89
C ARG A 9 22.81 17.42 4.53
N LEU A 10 21.63 17.75 4.00
CA LEU A 10 20.36 17.22 4.48
C LEU A 10 20.35 15.69 4.48
N VAL A 11 20.73 15.06 3.37
CA VAL A 11 20.81 13.60 3.28
C VAL A 11 21.80 13.01 4.30
N GLY A 12 22.95 13.68 4.51
CA GLY A 12 23.92 13.33 5.54
C GLY A 12 23.34 13.30 6.95
N TYR A 13 22.37 14.19 7.26
CA TYR A 13 21.67 14.19 8.55
C TYR A 13 20.52 13.16 8.61
N LEU A 14 19.87 12.87 7.50
CA LEU A 14 18.76 11.91 7.47
C LEU A 14 19.22 10.47 7.71
N TYR A 15 20.38 10.06 7.18
CA TYR A 15 20.88 8.68 7.37
C TYR A 15 21.06 8.28 8.84
N PRO A 16 21.72 9.07 9.72
CA PRO A 16 21.80 8.78 11.14
C PRO A 16 20.44 8.71 11.84
N ILE A 17 19.44 9.45 11.37
CA ILE A 17 18.08 9.44 11.95
C ILE A 17 17.32 8.16 11.56
N VAL A 18 17.62 7.56 10.41
CA VAL A 18 17.00 6.29 9.99
C VAL A 18 17.31 5.15 10.97
N GLU A 19 18.53 5.10 11.51
CA GLU A 19 19.00 3.95 12.28
C GLU A 19 18.26 3.73 13.61
N PRO A 20 18.02 4.76 14.45
CA PRO A 20 17.16 4.61 15.63
C PRO A 20 15.77 4.07 15.32
N TYR A 21 15.14 4.52 14.23
CA TYR A 21 13.82 4.01 13.85
C TYR A 21 13.84 2.58 13.34
N LYS A 22 14.96 2.12 12.74
CA LYS A 22 15.16 0.70 12.41
C LYS A 22 15.26 -0.16 13.66
N GLN A 23 16.00 0.31 14.67
CA GLN A 23 16.13 -0.40 15.96
C GLN A 23 14.81 -0.49 16.71
N LEU A 24 13.96 0.54 16.59
CA LEU A 24 12.60 0.55 17.14
C LEU A 24 11.58 -0.20 16.28
N GLU A 25 12.01 -0.76 15.13
CA GLU A 25 11.13 -1.41 14.13
C GLU A 25 9.98 -0.50 13.66
N ASP A 26 10.19 0.82 13.70
CA ASP A 26 9.23 1.81 13.20
C ASP A 26 9.37 1.95 11.69
N TRP A 27 8.95 0.91 10.98
CA TRP A 27 9.15 0.79 9.55
C TRP A 27 8.45 1.90 8.75
N ASP A 28 7.35 2.44 9.26
CA ASP A 28 6.68 3.60 8.67
C ASP A 28 7.58 4.83 8.64
N LYS A 29 8.22 5.17 9.77
CA LYS A 29 9.18 6.28 9.82
C LYS A 29 10.43 6.00 9.01
N VAL A 30 10.94 4.77 9.04
CA VAL A 30 12.09 4.35 8.21
C VAL A 30 11.79 4.57 6.72
N ILE A 31 10.64 4.09 6.23
CA ILE A 31 10.21 4.25 4.83
C ILE A 31 10.06 5.74 4.50
N TYR A 32 9.43 6.52 5.38
CA TYR A 32 9.26 7.97 5.18
C TYR A 32 10.62 8.67 4.98
N LEU A 33 11.58 8.41 5.87
CA LEU A 33 12.91 9.02 5.82
C LEU A 33 13.70 8.58 4.58
N LEU A 34 13.63 7.29 4.21
CA LEU A 34 14.27 6.78 3.00
C LEU A 34 13.68 7.39 1.72
N LYS A 35 12.35 7.59 1.68
CA LYS A 35 11.69 8.33 0.59
C LYS A 35 12.20 9.77 0.51
N LYS A 36 12.39 10.44 1.66
CA LYS A 36 12.96 11.79 1.71
C LYS A 36 14.41 11.84 1.22
N ILE A 37 15.23 10.85 1.58
CA ILE A 37 16.59 10.72 1.02
C ILE A 37 16.52 10.57 -0.51
N LEU A 38 15.65 9.70 -1.02
CA LEU A 38 15.49 9.46 -2.46
C LEU A 38 14.88 10.63 -3.24
N GLU A 39 14.19 11.56 -2.58
CA GLU A 39 13.76 12.83 -3.19
C GLU A 39 14.97 13.73 -3.54
N HIS A 40 16.06 13.64 -2.79
CA HIS A 40 17.28 14.43 -2.98
C HIS A 40 18.40 13.68 -3.70
N GLU A 41 18.44 12.35 -3.57
CA GLU A 41 19.43 11.45 -4.16
C GLU A 41 18.75 10.25 -4.87
N ALA A 42 18.01 10.51 -5.94
CA ALA A 42 17.19 9.50 -6.63
C ALA A 42 17.98 8.31 -7.22
N SER A 43 19.30 8.47 -7.44
CA SER A 43 20.22 7.44 -7.94
C SER A 43 20.91 6.64 -6.83
N SER A 44 20.64 6.92 -5.54
CA SER A 44 21.28 6.23 -4.41
C SER A 44 20.86 4.76 -4.35
N ASN A 45 21.75 3.87 -4.78
CA ASN A 45 21.56 2.40 -4.66
C ASN A 45 21.44 1.98 -3.19
N LYS A 46 22.19 2.65 -2.30
CA LYS A 46 22.11 2.41 -0.85
C LYS A 46 20.69 2.66 -0.34
N ALA A 47 20.13 3.83 -0.63
CA ALA A 47 18.77 4.16 -0.18
C ALA A 47 17.70 3.27 -0.80
N ARG A 48 17.84 2.88 -2.08
CA ARG A 48 16.93 1.91 -2.73
C ARG A 48 16.97 0.54 -2.04
N ASN A 49 18.15 0.02 -1.75
CA ASN A 49 18.30 -1.28 -1.09
C ASN A 49 17.77 -1.25 0.35
N GLU A 50 18.04 -0.18 1.10
CA GLU A 50 17.46 0.00 2.43
C GLU A 50 15.93 0.11 2.37
N LEU A 51 15.38 0.78 1.35
CA LEU A 51 13.92 0.89 1.19
C LEU A 51 13.28 -0.47 0.90
N ILE A 52 13.91 -1.31 0.07
CA ILE A 52 13.46 -2.69 -0.15
C ILE A 52 13.48 -3.48 1.17
N ARG A 53 14.54 -3.38 1.96
CA ARG A 53 14.63 -4.05 3.28
C ARG A 53 13.53 -3.58 4.23
N ALA A 54 13.28 -2.27 4.29
CA ALA A 54 12.23 -1.70 5.13
C ALA A 54 10.83 -2.17 4.69
N TYR A 55 10.56 -2.26 3.38
CA TYR A 55 9.32 -2.85 2.88
C TYR A 55 9.19 -4.34 3.22
N LYS A 56 10.27 -5.12 3.08
CA LYS A 56 10.25 -6.53 3.47
C LYS A 56 9.93 -6.73 4.95
N ALA A 57 10.51 -5.90 5.82
CA ALA A 57 10.25 -5.95 7.25
C ALA A 57 8.81 -5.52 7.59
N LYS A 58 8.34 -4.41 7.00
CA LYS A 58 6.97 -3.91 7.22
C LYS A 58 5.88 -4.90 6.78
N TYR A 59 6.11 -5.55 5.64
CA TYR A 59 5.11 -6.41 4.98
C TYR A 59 5.50 -7.89 5.05
N VAL A 60 6.20 -8.31 6.11
CA VAL A 60 6.75 -9.67 6.24
C VAL A 60 5.71 -10.78 6.09
N ASN A 61 4.46 -10.52 6.48
CA ASN A 61 3.35 -11.48 6.39
C ASN A 61 2.49 -11.29 5.13
N HIS A 62 2.88 -10.41 4.21
CA HIS A 62 2.09 -10.11 3.02
C HIS A 62 2.25 -11.18 1.95
N SER A 63 1.13 -11.71 1.48
CA SER A 63 1.08 -12.90 0.61
C SER A 63 1.80 -12.76 -0.74
N LEU A 64 1.88 -11.54 -1.30
CA LEU A 64 2.53 -11.23 -2.60
C LEU A 64 3.72 -10.25 -2.50
N LEU A 65 4.36 -10.15 -1.34
CA LEU A 65 5.41 -9.14 -1.10
C LEU A 65 6.53 -9.18 -2.15
N GLU A 66 7.12 -10.35 -2.38
CA GLU A 66 8.27 -10.49 -3.28
C GLU A 66 7.89 -10.19 -4.74
N ASP A 67 6.70 -10.61 -5.18
CA ASP A 67 6.19 -10.33 -6.52
C ASP A 67 5.99 -8.83 -6.73
N PHE A 68 5.38 -8.14 -5.76
CA PHE A 68 5.19 -6.70 -5.86
C PHE A 68 6.50 -5.91 -5.77
N LEU A 69 7.47 -6.36 -4.96
CA LEU A 69 8.81 -5.78 -4.96
C LEU A 69 9.49 -5.94 -6.33
N LYS A 70 9.39 -7.13 -6.94
CA LYS A 70 9.94 -7.38 -8.28
C LYS A 70 9.25 -6.51 -9.34
N MET A 71 7.91 -6.50 -9.38
CA MET A 71 7.12 -5.71 -10.34
C MET A 71 7.34 -4.19 -10.19
N SER A 72 7.68 -3.71 -8.99
CA SER A 72 7.90 -2.29 -8.74
C SER A 72 9.18 -1.73 -9.34
N GLU A 73 10.18 -2.59 -9.63
CA GLU A 73 11.49 -2.19 -10.15
C GLU A 73 12.26 -1.21 -9.22
N ILE A 74 11.99 -1.17 -7.91
CA ILE A 74 12.69 -0.27 -6.96
C ILE A 74 14.22 -0.47 -7.01
N GLY A 75 14.68 -1.71 -7.14
CA GLY A 75 16.10 -2.05 -7.26
C GLY A 75 16.73 -1.68 -8.61
N ASN A 76 15.93 -1.36 -9.63
CA ASN A 76 16.43 -0.99 -10.95
C ASN A 76 16.83 0.49 -10.97
N ASN A 77 18.14 0.74 -10.89
CA ASN A 77 18.70 2.10 -10.86
C ASN A 77 18.49 2.93 -12.14
N ARG A 78 18.09 2.29 -13.25
CA ARG A 78 17.74 2.97 -14.51
C ARG A 78 16.31 3.51 -14.50
N LYS A 79 15.46 3.06 -13.59
CA LYS A 79 14.06 3.47 -13.49
C LYS A 79 13.88 4.65 -12.52
N PRO A 80 12.98 5.60 -12.81
CA PRO A 80 12.67 6.70 -11.89
C PRO A 80 12.09 6.18 -10.56
N ILE A 81 12.81 6.39 -9.45
CA ILE A 81 12.46 5.82 -8.13
C ILE A 81 11.05 6.21 -7.66
N LYS A 82 10.60 7.44 -7.93
CA LYS A 82 9.25 7.90 -7.55
C LYS A 82 8.15 7.05 -8.19
N VAL A 83 8.34 6.64 -9.45
CA VAL A 83 7.38 5.78 -10.17
C VAL A 83 7.41 4.37 -9.59
N CYS A 84 8.60 3.83 -9.34
CA CYS A 84 8.77 2.52 -8.72
C CYS A 84 8.08 2.42 -7.35
N ILE A 85 8.29 3.42 -6.48
CA ILE A 85 7.63 3.51 -5.17
C ILE A 85 6.12 3.58 -5.32
N ALA A 86 5.60 4.46 -6.17
CA ALA A 86 4.16 4.59 -6.37
C ALA A 86 3.52 3.30 -6.91
N ASN A 87 4.24 2.55 -7.75
CA ASN A 87 3.77 1.26 -8.24
C ASN A 87 3.76 0.20 -7.13
N PHE A 88 4.81 0.12 -6.31
CA PHE A 88 4.82 -0.77 -5.15
C PHE A 88 3.68 -0.46 -4.18
N GLU A 89 3.58 0.79 -3.72
CA GLU A 89 2.62 1.22 -2.71
C GLU A 89 1.16 1.10 -3.18
N ARG A 90 0.91 1.21 -4.49
CA ARG A 90 -0.41 0.96 -5.08
C ARG A 90 -0.78 -0.52 -5.08
N ASN A 91 0.19 -1.41 -5.22
CA ASN A 91 -0.07 -2.84 -5.42
C ASN A 91 -0.01 -3.63 -4.12
N ILE A 92 0.82 -3.23 -3.15
CA ILE A 92 1.01 -3.92 -1.85
C ILE A 92 -0.23 -3.91 -0.94
N VAL A 93 -1.32 -3.33 -1.41
CA VAL A 93 -2.64 -3.36 -0.77
C VAL A 93 -3.49 -4.54 -1.22
N PHE A 94 -3.10 -5.27 -2.26
CA PHE A 94 -3.77 -6.49 -2.71
C PHE A 94 -3.30 -7.68 -1.87
N ASP A 95 -3.92 -7.84 -0.71
CA ASP A 95 -3.68 -8.94 0.21
C ASP A 95 -4.98 -9.53 0.72
N THR A 96 -4.91 -10.72 1.29
CA THR A 96 -6.05 -11.37 1.94
C THR A 96 -6.60 -10.51 3.07
N ASN A 97 -7.92 -10.47 3.20
CA ASN A 97 -8.69 -9.62 4.11
C ASN A 97 -8.73 -8.12 3.79
N ASN A 98 -8.08 -7.65 2.73
CA ASN A 98 -8.23 -6.27 2.29
C ASN A 98 -9.50 -6.09 1.44
N TYR A 99 -9.98 -4.84 1.40
CA TYR A 99 -11.18 -4.46 0.69
C TYR A 99 -10.84 -3.70 -0.60
N VAL A 100 -11.66 -3.93 -1.61
CA VAL A 100 -11.51 -3.35 -2.95
C VAL A 100 -12.86 -2.89 -3.49
N LEU A 101 -12.84 -1.91 -4.37
CA LEU A 101 -13.99 -1.44 -5.12
C LEU A 101 -13.78 -1.76 -6.60
N HIS A 102 -14.71 -2.52 -7.17
CA HIS A 102 -14.83 -2.69 -8.60
C HIS A 102 -15.94 -1.78 -9.15
N ARG A 103 -15.73 -1.16 -10.31
CA ARG A 103 -16.68 -0.20 -10.91
C ARG A 103 -18.10 -0.79 -11.08
N ASN A 104 -18.19 -2.06 -11.46
CA ASN A 104 -19.47 -2.70 -11.79
C ASN A 104 -19.98 -3.64 -10.69
N TRP A 105 -19.13 -4.08 -9.77
CA TRP A 105 -19.50 -5.08 -8.74
C TRP A 105 -19.52 -4.49 -7.33
N GLY A 106 -19.16 -3.21 -7.18
CA GLY A 106 -19.12 -2.54 -5.90
C GLY A 106 -17.98 -3.05 -5.03
N VAL A 107 -18.19 -3.00 -3.72
CA VAL A 107 -17.21 -3.41 -2.72
C VAL A 107 -17.08 -4.94 -2.71
N GLY A 108 -15.84 -5.41 -2.63
CA GLY A 108 -15.51 -6.80 -2.38
C GLY A 108 -14.37 -6.95 -1.39
N LYS A 109 -14.29 -8.14 -0.79
CA LYS A 109 -13.23 -8.54 0.13
C LYS A 109 -12.34 -9.58 -0.54
N ILE A 110 -11.03 -9.39 -0.51
CA ILE A 110 -10.08 -10.40 -0.97
C ILE A 110 -10.08 -11.54 0.04
N THR A 111 -10.52 -12.72 -0.38
CA THR A 111 -10.68 -13.89 0.50
C THR A 111 -9.44 -14.78 0.50
N SER A 112 -8.75 -14.86 -0.63
CA SER A 112 -7.53 -15.64 -0.76
C SER A 112 -6.71 -15.21 -1.98
N ILE A 113 -5.50 -15.75 -2.06
CA ILE A 113 -4.58 -15.62 -3.18
C ILE A 113 -4.27 -17.01 -3.70
N SER A 114 -4.14 -17.18 -5.01
CA SER A 114 -3.78 -18.46 -5.59
C SER A 114 -2.40 -18.93 -5.08
N PRO A 115 -2.18 -20.26 -4.93
CA PRO A 115 -0.90 -20.79 -4.42
C PRO A 115 0.33 -20.36 -5.23
N ASN A 116 0.15 -20.06 -6.52
CA ASN A 116 1.20 -19.59 -7.41
C ASN A 116 1.30 -18.04 -7.50
N GLY A 117 0.49 -17.30 -6.73
CA GLY A 117 0.53 -15.85 -6.65
C GLY A 117 0.02 -15.09 -7.88
N ASP A 118 -0.56 -15.78 -8.87
CA ASP A 118 -0.97 -15.18 -10.15
C ASP A 118 -2.37 -14.54 -10.14
N SER A 119 -3.16 -14.82 -9.10
CA SER A 119 -4.57 -14.46 -9.02
C SER A 119 -5.00 -14.21 -7.57
N ILE A 120 -5.99 -13.36 -7.41
CA ILE A 120 -6.74 -13.17 -6.16
C ILE A 120 -8.17 -13.67 -6.33
N PHE A 121 -8.77 -14.08 -5.21
CA PHE A 121 -10.19 -14.40 -5.12
C PHE A 121 -10.88 -13.32 -4.31
N VAL A 122 -11.96 -12.78 -4.85
CA VAL A 122 -12.68 -11.65 -4.26
C VAL A 122 -14.15 -11.98 -4.11
N ASP A 123 -14.66 -11.79 -2.90
CA ASP A 123 -16.07 -11.84 -2.61
C ASP A 123 -16.69 -10.46 -2.77
N PHE A 124 -17.35 -10.23 -3.89
CA PHE A 124 -18.26 -9.09 -4.03
C PHE A 124 -19.61 -9.41 -3.38
N LYS A 125 -20.50 -8.43 -3.31
CA LYS A 125 -21.84 -8.62 -2.73
C LYS A 125 -22.64 -9.69 -3.48
N ASP A 126 -22.72 -9.55 -4.79
CA ASP A 126 -23.55 -10.41 -5.65
C ASP A 126 -22.71 -11.43 -6.46
N LYS A 127 -21.39 -11.47 -6.23
CA LYS A 127 -20.46 -12.33 -6.95
C LYS A 127 -19.35 -12.84 -6.02
N LYS A 128 -19.58 -14.00 -5.43
CA LYS A 128 -18.65 -14.68 -4.52
C LYS A 128 -17.59 -15.47 -5.28
N ASP A 129 -16.47 -15.71 -4.62
CA ASP A 129 -15.31 -16.47 -5.10
C ASP A 129 -14.83 -16.03 -6.48
N HIS A 130 -14.85 -14.72 -6.74
CA HIS A 130 -14.54 -14.23 -8.07
C HIS A 130 -13.01 -14.15 -8.27
N LYS A 131 -12.49 -15.05 -9.11
CA LYS A 131 -11.08 -15.07 -9.50
C LYS A 131 -10.74 -13.91 -10.44
N LEU A 132 -9.69 -13.17 -10.12
CA LEU A 132 -9.06 -12.14 -10.95
C LEU A 132 -7.55 -12.37 -11.00
N SER A 133 -6.92 -12.24 -12.18
CA SER A 133 -5.45 -12.20 -12.25
C SER A 133 -4.92 -10.96 -11.56
N ILE A 134 -3.66 -10.98 -11.09
CA ILE A 134 -3.03 -9.80 -10.46
C ILE A 134 -3.08 -8.57 -11.38
N GLN A 135 -2.85 -8.74 -12.67
CA GLN A 135 -2.89 -7.64 -13.63
C GLN A 135 -4.31 -7.06 -13.79
N MET A 136 -5.35 -7.90 -13.76
CA MET A 136 -6.74 -7.45 -13.76
C MET A 136 -7.08 -6.74 -12.45
N ALA A 137 -6.65 -7.27 -11.31
CA ALA A 137 -6.86 -6.66 -10.01
C ALA A 137 -6.29 -5.23 -9.98
N ILE A 138 -5.03 -5.05 -10.38
CA ILE A 138 -4.35 -3.75 -10.42
C ILE A 138 -5.08 -2.73 -11.31
N THR A 139 -5.67 -3.17 -12.42
CA THR A 139 -6.26 -2.27 -13.43
C THR A 139 -7.75 -1.99 -13.20
N SER A 140 -8.48 -2.88 -12.54
CA SER A 140 -9.94 -2.80 -12.39
C SER A 140 -10.41 -2.49 -10.96
N LEU A 141 -9.55 -2.68 -9.96
CA LEU A 141 -9.89 -2.53 -8.55
C LEU A 141 -9.26 -1.28 -7.95
N LYS A 142 -10.04 -0.59 -7.11
CA LYS A 142 -9.55 0.48 -6.23
C LYS A 142 -9.47 -0.04 -4.79
N PRO A 143 -8.31 0.01 -4.13
CA PRO A 143 -8.18 -0.38 -2.73
C PRO A 143 -9.06 0.49 -1.83
N LEU A 144 -9.70 -0.11 -0.82
CA LEU A 144 -10.46 0.58 0.21
C LEU A 144 -9.85 0.26 1.58
N LYS A 145 -9.76 1.29 2.43
CA LYS A 145 -9.38 1.08 3.83
C LYS A 145 -10.54 0.43 4.59
N ARG A 146 -10.21 -0.33 5.62
CA ARG A 146 -11.20 -1.06 6.44
C ARG A 146 -12.19 -0.14 7.15
N ASP A 147 -11.76 1.05 7.52
CA ASP A 147 -12.56 2.07 8.20
C ASP A 147 -13.49 2.87 7.26
N HIS A 148 -13.38 2.68 5.95
CA HIS A 148 -14.19 3.38 4.95
C HIS A 148 -15.68 2.99 5.06
N ILE A 149 -16.61 3.96 4.98
CA ILE A 149 -18.05 3.70 5.18
C ILE A 149 -18.61 2.61 4.25
N TRP A 150 -18.18 2.58 2.98
CA TRP A 150 -18.59 1.54 2.04
C TRP A 150 -18.15 0.13 2.45
N VAL A 151 -17.00 -0.01 3.12
CA VAL A 151 -16.57 -1.28 3.69
C VAL A 151 -17.45 -1.66 4.87
N LYS A 152 -17.70 -0.72 5.79
CA LYS A 152 -18.61 -0.96 6.92
C LYS A 152 -20.02 -1.36 6.46
N TYR A 153 -20.54 -0.70 5.42
CA TYR A 153 -21.84 -1.04 4.82
C TYR A 153 -21.83 -2.40 4.13
N TYR A 154 -20.70 -2.79 3.51
CA TYR A 154 -20.51 -4.12 2.95
C TYR A 154 -20.49 -5.21 4.04
N GLU A 155 -19.82 -4.95 5.16
CA GLU A 155 -19.73 -5.89 6.30
C GLU A 155 -21.05 -5.97 7.08
N ASN A 156 -21.66 -4.83 7.39
CA ASN A 156 -22.87 -4.73 8.20
C ASN A 156 -23.80 -3.61 7.70
N LYS A 157 -24.65 -3.96 6.73
CA LYS A 157 -25.61 -3.03 6.12
C LYS A 157 -26.58 -2.45 7.15
N ASP A 158 -27.07 -3.26 8.07
CA ASP A 158 -28.15 -2.88 8.98
C ASP A 158 -27.67 -1.84 10.00
N GLU A 159 -26.48 -2.03 10.56
CA GLU A 159 -25.82 -1.07 11.46
C GLU A 159 -25.63 0.29 10.80
N ILE A 160 -25.11 0.33 9.56
CA ILE A 160 -24.90 1.59 8.86
C ILE A 160 -26.22 2.26 8.47
N THR A 161 -27.25 1.47 8.15
CA THR A 161 -28.58 1.99 7.86
C THR A 161 -29.23 2.60 9.11
N GLU A 162 -29.03 1.99 10.28
CA GLU A 162 -29.49 2.51 11.56
C GLU A 162 -28.73 3.79 11.96
N LEU A 163 -27.40 3.80 11.80
CA LEU A 163 -26.57 4.98 12.05
C LEU A 163 -27.02 6.16 11.20
N PHE A 164 -27.30 5.93 9.90
CA PHE A 164 -27.80 6.98 9.02
C PHE A 164 -29.16 7.53 9.46
N LYS A 165 -30.07 6.67 9.92
CA LYS A 165 -31.42 7.08 10.36
C LYS A 165 -31.40 7.83 11.69
N ASN A 166 -30.60 7.37 12.64
CA ASN A 166 -30.70 7.78 14.04
C ASN A 166 -29.58 8.75 14.46
N ASN A 167 -28.46 8.82 13.73
CA ASN A 167 -27.31 9.67 14.08
C ASN A 167 -26.51 10.12 12.85
N ILE A 168 -27.11 11.05 12.08
CA ILE A 168 -26.50 11.65 10.88
C ILE A 168 -25.10 12.26 11.16
N PRO A 169 -24.85 13.01 12.26
CA PRO A 169 -23.53 13.58 12.52
C PRO A 169 -22.42 12.52 12.57
N ASP A 170 -22.64 11.40 13.25
CA ASP A 170 -21.64 10.35 13.33
C ASP A 170 -21.54 9.54 12.03
N PHE A 171 -22.63 9.37 11.28
CA PHE A 171 -22.56 8.84 9.92
C PHE A 171 -21.63 9.68 9.04
N LEU A 172 -21.79 11.01 9.03
CA LEU A 172 -20.98 11.92 8.22
C LEU A 172 -19.50 11.94 8.61
N LYS A 173 -19.17 11.79 9.90
CA LYS A 173 -17.77 11.67 10.36
C LYS A 173 -17.07 10.40 9.84
N ASN A 174 -17.84 9.35 9.58
CA ASN A 174 -17.34 8.05 9.14
C ASN A 174 -17.41 7.87 7.61
N SER A 175 -18.01 8.83 6.88
CA SER A 175 -18.31 8.78 5.45
C SER A 175 -17.11 8.97 4.54
#